data_AF-A0A920AP66-F1
#
_entry.id   AF-A0A920AP66-F1
#
_cell.length_a   1.000
_cell.length_b   1.000
_cell.length_c   1.000
_cell.angle_alpha   90.00
_cell.angle_beta   90.00
_cell.angle_gamma   90.00
#
_symmetry.space_group_name_H-M   'P 1'
#
loop_
_entity.id
_entity.type
_entity.pdbx_description
1 polymer ?
#
loop_
_entity_poly.entity_id
_entity_poly.type
_entity_poly.pdbx_seq_one_letter_code
_entity_poly.pdbx_strand_id
1 'polypeptide(L)'
;MVIDVAKGVEEQTEKLVEVCRMRNIPIIVFINKLDREGKDAFDLLDEVERNSDLRLFPLSFPIGMGYDFQGIYNLWEKRLRLFNEGNKTQISDSIDFETSMTPVCPSI
;
A
#
# COMPACT_ATOMS: atom_id res chain seq x y z
N MET A 1 -3.32 -9.48 4.86
CA MET A 1 -3.43 -9.89 3.45
C MET A 1 -2.25 -9.34 2.70
N VAL A 2 -1.55 -10.16 1.92
CA VAL A 2 -0.38 -9.72 1.13
C VAL A 2 -0.75 -9.82 -0.34
N ILE A 3 -0.46 -8.77 -1.10
CA ILE A 3 -0.72 -8.67 -2.54
C ILE A 3 0.60 -8.42 -3.25
N ASP A 4 0.86 -9.15 -4.33
CA ASP A 4 2.03 -8.93 -5.18
C ASP A 4 1.70 -7.82 -6.19
N VAL A 5 2.52 -6.75 -6.24
CA VAL A 5 2.29 -5.61 -7.14
C VAL A 5 2.19 -6.01 -8.62
N ALA A 6 2.88 -7.09 -9.03
CA ALA A 6 2.86 -7.55 -10.41
C ALA A 6 1.60 -8.36 -10.75
N LYS A 7 1.01 -9.04 -9.76
CA LYS A 7 -0.14 -9.92 -9.98
C LYS A 7 -1.47 -9.25 -9.67
N GLY A 8 -1.52 -8.38 -8.67
CA GLY A 8 -2.77 -7.83 -8.16
C GLY A 8 -3.59 -8.83 -7.35
N VAL A 9 -4.91 -8.68 -7.39
CA VAL A 9 -5.84 -9.52 -6.62
C VAL A 9 -5.99 -10.89 -7.30
N GLU A 10 -5.67 -11.95 -6.58
CA GLU A 10 -5.83 -13.33 -7.02
C GLU A 10 -7.15 -13.92 -6.47
N GLU A 11 -7.73 -14.93 -7.13
CA GLU A 11 -9.01 -15.56 -6.74
C GLU A 11 -9.01 -16.08 -5.28
N GLN A 12 -7.84 -16.53 -4.78
CA GLN A 12 -7.68 -16.96 -3.40
C GLN A 12 -7.80 -15.80 -2.40
N THR A 13 -7.36 -14.60 -2.80
CA THR A 13 -7.44 -13.38 -2.00
C THR A 13 -8.89 -12.96 -1.83
N GLU A 14 -9.71 -13.05 -2.88
CA GLU A 14 -11.15 -12.75 -2.83
C GLU A 14 -11.89 -13.66 -1.85
N LYS A 15 -11.64 -14.97 -1.91
CA LYS A 15 -12.22 -15.95 -0.96
C LYS A 15 -11.83 -15.66 0.49
N LEU A 16 -10.58 -15.25 0.72
CA LEU A 16 -10.12 -14.88 2.06
C LEU A 16 -10.84 -13.62 2.56
N VAL A 17 -10.99 -12.60 1.70
CA VAL A 17 -11.73 -11.39 2.04
C VAL A 17 -13.17 -11.72 2.40
N GLU A 18 -13.85 -12.55 1.59
CA GLU A 18 -15.23 -12.95 1.84
C GLU A 18 -15.38 -13.59 3.23
N VAL A 19 -14.52 -14.56 3.56
CA VAL A 19 -14.54 -15.22 4.88
C VAL A 19 -14.25 -14.25 6.03
N CYS A 20 -13.28 -13.34 5.85
CA CYS A 20 -12.96 -12.33 6.86
C CYS A 20 -14.11 -11.34 7.07
N ARG A 21 -14.79 -10.91 5.99
CA ARG A 21 -15.97 -10.04 6.05
C ARG A 21 -17.14 -10.71 6.76
N MET A 22 -17.43 -11.97 6.44
CA MET A 22 -18.50 -12.75 7.10
C MET A 22 -18.32 -12.83 8.62
N ARG A 23 -17.08 -12.72 9.11
CA ARG A 23 -16.73 -12.80 10.54
C ARG A 23 -16.41 -11.45 11.17
N ASN A 24 -16.60 -10.34 10.46
CA ASN A 24 -16.20 -8.99 10.89
C ASN A 24 -14.74 -8.91 11.37
N ILE A 25 -13.84 -9.65 10.70
CA ILE A 25 -12.41 -9.64 11.01
C ILE A 25 -11.77 -8.46 10.28
N PRO A 26 -11.05 -7.56 11.00
CA PRO A 26 -10.35 -6.45 10.35
C PRO A 26 -9.24 -6.97 9.43
N ILE A 27 -9.13 -6.36 8.24
CA ILE A 27 -8.17 -6.75 7.21
C ILE A 27 -7.12 -5.64 7.05
N ILE A 28 -5.85 -6.01 7.20
CA ILE A 28 -4.71 -5.16 6.81
C ILE A 28 -4.17 -5.69 5.49
N VAL A 29 -4.00 -4.79 4.51
CA VAL A 29 -3.46 -5.11 3.19
C VAL A 29 -2.01 -4.62 3.11
N PHE A 30 -1.11 -5.48 2.63
CA PHE A 30 0.29 -5.15 2.39
C PHE A 30 0.64 -5.43 0.93
N ILE A 31 1.07 -4.39 0.21
CA ILE A 31 1.53 -4.51 -1.17
C ILE A 31 3.02 -4.83 -1.16
N ASN A 32 3.38 -5.95 -1.78
CA ASN A 32 4.73 -6.51 -1.79
C ASN A 32 5.38 -6.39 -3.17
N LYS A 33 6.71 -6.47 -3.19
CA LYS A 33 7.58 -6.46 -4.38
C LYS A 33 7.54 -5.15 -5.19
N LEU A 34 7.35 -4.02 -4.51
CA LEU A 34 7.36 -2.67 -5.12
C LEU A 34 8.70 -2.31 -5.79
N ASP A 35 9.76 -3.07 -5.51
CA ASP A 35 11.06 -3.00 -6.18
C ASP A 35 11.05 -3.54 -7.61
N ARG A 36 9.95 -4.16 -8.05
CA ARG A 36 9.76 -4.73 -9.39
C ARG A 36 8.73 -3.94 -10.19
N GLU A 37 8.82 -4.08 -11.51
CA GLU A 37 7.76 -3.62 -12.42
C GLU A 37 6.44 -4.33 -12.11
N GLY A 38 5.36 -3.56 -12.09
CA GLY A 38 4.04 -4.03 -11.69
C GLY A 38 2.95 -3.02 -12.03
N LYS A 39 1.81 -3.14 -11.38
CA LYS A 39 0.70 -2.18 -11.52
C LYS A 39 1.02 -0.87 -10.79
N ASP A 40 0.50 0.23 -11.32
CA ASP A 40 0.53 1.51 -10.61
C ASP A 40 -0.20 1.39 -9.26
N ALA A 41 0.24 2.16 -8.27
CA ALA A 41 -0.31 2.08 -6.92
C ALA A 41 -1.78 2.48 -6.86
N PHE A 42 -2.23 3.46 -7.64
CA PHE A 42 -3.64 3.85 -7.71
C PHE A 42 -4.47 2.78 -8.41
N ASP A 43 -3.99 2.24 -9.53
CA ASP A 43 -4.67 1.15 -10.23
C ASP A 43 -4.85 -0.08 -9.33
N LEU A 44 -3.84 -0.39 -8.51
CA LEU A 44 -3.89 -1.50 -7.58
C LEU A 44 -4.88 -1.27 -6.43
N LEU A 45 -4.97 -0.04 -5.91
CA LEU A 45 -5.97 0.33 -4.92
C LEU A 45 -7.39 0.16 -5.50
N ASP A 46 -7.62 0.71 -6.70
CA ASP A 46 -8.88 0.59 -7.42
C ASP A 46 -9.29 -0.88 -7.66
N GLU A 47 -8.35 -1.71 -8.07
CA GLU A 47 -8.58 -3.15 -8.27
C GLU A 47 -8.96 -3.86 -6.98
N VAL A 48 -8.27 -3.55 -5.88
CA VAL A 48 -8.58 -4.14 -4.57
C VAL A 48 -9.97 -3.73 -4.11
N GLU A 49 -10.35 -2.45 -4.25
CA GLU A 49 -11.69 -1.98 -3.89
C GLU A 49 -12.77 -2.67 -4.73
N ARG A 50 -12.59 -2.77 -6.05
CA ARG A 50 -13.57 -3.36 -6.97
C ARG A 50 -13.76 -4.87 -6.75
N ASN A 51 -12.67 -5.61 -6.58
CA ASN A 51 -12.75 -7.07 -6.48
C ASN A 51 -13.14 -7.55 -5.09
N SER A 52 -12.72 -6.82 -4.05
CA SER A 52 -12.91 -7.25 -2.65
C SER A 52 -14.15 -6.64 -2.00
N ASP A 53 -14.78 -5.64 -2.65
CA ASP A 53 -15.87 -4.83 -2.11
C ASP A 53 -15.52 -4.31 -0.70
N LEU A 54 -14.27 -3.84 -0.57
CA LEU A 54 -13.71 -3.23 0.63
C LEU A 54 -13.49 -1.75 0.35
N ARG A 55 -13.73 -0.90 1.34
CA ARG A 55 -13.20 0.48 1.33
C ARG A 55 -11.77 0.46 1.84
N LEU A 56 -10.84 1.02 1.07
CA LEU A 56 -9.44 1.08 1.47
C LEU A 56 -9.11 2.42 2.10
N PHE A 57 -8.14 2.38 3.00
CA PHE A 57 -7.55 3.58 3.58
C PHE A 57 -6.03 3.42 3.58
N PRO A 58 -5.32 4.09 2.66
CA PRO A 58 -3.87 3.96 2.59
C PRO A 58 -3.22 4.61 3.82
N LEU A 59 -2.43 3.82 4.57
CA LEU A 59 -1.60 4.32 5.66
C LEU A 59 -0.25 4.82 5.15
N SER A 60 0.23 4.22 4.06
CA SER A 60 1.46 4.58 3.38
C SER A 60 1.28 4.48 1.87
N PHE A 61 2.09 5.23 1.14
CA PHE A 61 2.07 5.28 -0.32
C PHE A 61 3.49 5.17 -0.88
N PRO A 62 3.74 4.33 -1.90
CA PRO A 62 5.06 4.21 -2.51
C PRO A 62 5.40 5.47 -3.33
N ILE A 63 6.67 5.85 -3.34
CA ILE A 63 7.20 6.90 -4.22
C ILE A 63 8.00 6.22 -5.32
N GLY A 64 7.44 6.26 -6.52
CA GLY A 64 7.93 5.53 -7.69
C GLY A 64 7.61 4.03 -7.63
N MET A 65 8.08 3.29 -8.63
CA MET A 65 7.90 1.84 -8.77
C MET A 65 9.09 1.22 -9.51
N GLY A 66 9.30 -0.08 -9.33
CA GLY A 66 10.31 -0.82 -10.08
C GLY A 66 11.72 -0.23 -9.93
N TYR A 67 12.33 0.13 -11.06
CA TYR A 67 13.65 0.79 -11.06
C TYR A 67 13.62 2.14 -10.33
N ASP A 68 12.59 2.93 -10.57
CA ASP A 68 12.37 4.27 -10.00
C ASP A 68 11.78 4.24 -8.60
N PHE A 69 11.72 3.07 -7.94
CA PHE A 69 11.24 2.98 -6.56
C PHE A 69 12.25 3.65 -5.60
N GLN A 70 11.86 4.82 -5.08
CA GLN A 70 12.71 5.69 -4.27
C GLN A 70 12.40 5.63 -2.78
N GLY A 71 11.18 5.25 -2.38
CA GLY A 71 10.80 5.32 -0.99
C GLY A 71 9.33 5.07 -0.71
N ILE A 72 8.93 5.34 0.53
CA ILE A 72 7.56 5.23 1.03
C ILE A 72 7.23 6.48 1.82
N TYR A 73 6.11 7.11 1.48
CA TYR A 73 5.52 8.18 2.27
C TYR A 73 4.50 7.60 3.27
N ASN A 74 4.72 7.81 4.55
CA ASN A 74 3.77 7.47 5.60
C ASN A 74 2.76 8.62 5.75
N LEU A 75 1.50 8.38 5.34
CA LEU A 75 0.42 9.36 5.37
C LEU A 75 -0.02 9.69 6.81
N TRP A 76 0.12 8.72 7.72
CA TRP A 76 -0.27 8.86 9.12
C TRP A 76 0.75 9.68 9.91
N GLU A 77 2.04 9.32 9.80
CA GLU A 77 3.15 10.03 10.47
C GLU A 77 3.58 11.30 9.72
N LYS A 78 3.12 11.49 8.47
CA LYS A 78 3.56 12.54 7.54
C LYS A 78 5.07 12.54 7.35
N ARG A 79 5.63 11.34 7.19
CA ARG A 79 7.08 11.12 7.11
C ARG A 79 7.43 10.36 5.85
N LEU A 80 8.39 10.88 5.10
CA LEU A 80 8.96 10.21 3.93
C LEU A 80 10.19 9.42 4.35
N ARG A 81 10.22 8.15 3.98
CA ARG A 81 11.41 7.31 4.10
C ARG A 81 11.91 6.98 2.71
N LEU A 82 13.09 7.47 2.37
CA LEU A 82 13.75 7.14 1.12
C LEU A 82 14.64 5.90 1.31
N PHE A 83 14.97 5.24 0.22
CA PHE A 83 15.97 4.18 0.18
C PHE A 83 17.28 4.72 -0.39
N ASN A 84 18.42 4.21 0.10
CA ASN A 84 19.71 4.63 -0.43
C ASN A 84 19.99 3.99 -1.80
N GLU A 85 20.54 4.80 -2.72
CA GLU A 85 21.01 4.39 -4.04
C GLU A 85 22.15 3.36 -3.90
N GLY A 86 21.81 2.08 -3.91
CA GLY A 86 22.76 0.97 -3.81
C GLY A 86 22.36 -0.14 -2.84
N ASN A 87 21.41 0.12 -1.93
CA ASN A 87 20.90 -0.93 -1.05
C ASN A 87 19.45 -0.65 -0.63
N LYS A 88 18.48 -1.14 -1.41
CA LYS A 88 17.04 -1.02 -1.13
C LYS A 88 16.60 -1.72 0.18
N THR A 89 17.51 -2.44 0.84
CA THR A 89 17.29 -3.06 2.16
C THR A 89 17.60 -2.10 3.32
N GLN A 90 18.41 -1.06 3.10
CA GLN A 90 18.76 -0.08 4.13
C GLN A 90 17.93 1.19 3.94
N ILE A 91 17.19 1.55 4.99
CA ILE A 91 16.40 2.78 5.05
C ILE A 91 17.37 3.95 5.19
N SER A 92 17.25 4.96 4.32
CA SER A 92 18.05 6.18 4.40
C SER A 92 17.41 7.22 5.33
N ASP A 93 18.00 8.40 5.41
CA ASP A 93 17.48 9.50 6.23
C ASP A 93 16.02 9.79 5.89
N SER A 94 15.22 9.91 6.95
CA SER A 94 13.81 10.25 6.82
C SER A 94 13.60 11.74 6.79
N ILE A 95 12.72 12.20 5.92
CA ILE A 95 12.33 13.60 5.84
C ILE A 95 10.91 13.72 6.42
N ASP A 96 10.77 14.52 7.47
CA ASP A 96 9.46 14.85 8.03
C ASP A 96 8.82 15.98 7.23
N PHE A 97 7.53 15.84 6.92
CA PHE A 97 6.76 16.83 6.19
C PHE A 97 5.64 17.39 7.07
N GLU A 98 5.61 18.71 7.26
CA GLU A 98 4.44 19.39 7.83
C GLU A 98 3.36 19.54 6.75
N THR A 99 2.59 18.48 6.52
CA THR A 99 1.42 18.52 5.63
C THR A 99 0.15 18.88 6.42
N SER A 100 -0.68 19.80 5.91
CA SER A 100 -1.98 20.16 6.50
C SER A 100 -3.10 19.17 6.21
N MET A 101 -2.84 18.18 5.35
CA MET A 101 -3.78 17.12 5.00
C MET A 101 -3.81 16.08 6.13
N THR A 102 -4.87 16.13 6.94
CA THR A 102 -5.18 15.08 7.92
C THR A 102 -5.86 13.95 7.16
N PRO A 103 -5.31 12.72 7.15
CA PRO A 103 -5.99 11.61 6.51
C PRO A 103 -7.23 11.27 7.37
N VAL A 104 -8.41 11.71 6.91
CA VAL A 104 -9.68 11.46 7.59
C VAL A 104 -10.13 10.07 7.20
N CYS A 105 -10.12 9.13 8.15
CA CYS A 105 -10.81 7.86 7.96
C CYS A 105 -12.32 8.17 7.86
N PRO A 106 -12.98 7.93 6.72
CA PRO A 106 -14.43 8.11 6.63
C PRO A 106 -15.06 7.17 7.65
N SER A 107 -15.97 7.69 8.48
CA SER A 107 -16.60 6.96 9.57
C SER A 107 -17.08 5.57 9.11
N ILE A 108 -16.66 4.54 9.86
CA ILE A 108 -16.93 3.11 9.63
C ILE A 108 -18.42 2.88 9.37
#